data_AF-A0A399YKY4-F1
#
_entry.id   AF-A0A399YKY4-F1
#
_cell.length_a   1.000
_cell.length_b   1.000
_cell.length_c   1.000
_cell.angle_alpha   90.00
_cell.angle_beta   90.00
_cell.angle_gamma   90.00
#
_symmetry.space_group_name_H-M   'P 1'
#
loop_
_entity.id
_entity.type
_entity.pdbx_description
1 polymer ?
#
loop_
_entity_poly.entity_id
_entity_poly.type
_entity_poly.pdbx_seq_one_letter_code
_entity_poly.pdbx_strand_id
1 'polypeptide(L)'
;MYDIDNLRRTEFPHSAELAYMNHAGISPLPQRTKRAIQAAVDGLSVNPNDFFGRIAMPAMETTKDLIARHINAADPSEIVFSTSTSAALNAIA
;
A
#
# COMPACT_ATOMS: atom_id res chain seq x y z
N MET A 1 2.41 22.67 -9.22
CA MET A 1 2.51 21.76 -10.39
C MET A 1 3.14 20.45 -9.91
N TYR A 2 2.73 19.32 -10.45
CA TYR A 2 3.28 18.01 -10.09
C TYR A 2 4.67 17.82 -10.73
N ASP A 3 5.71 17.63 -9.92
CA ASP A 3 7.09 17.44 -10.38
C ASP A 3 7.39 15.94 -10.59
N ILE A 4 7.21 15.49 -11.82
CA ILE A 4 7.37 14.08 -12.19
C ILE A 4 8.84 13.63 -12.18
N ASP A 5 9.77 14.52 -12.50
CA ASP A 5 11.19 14.19 -12.56
C ASP A 5 11.76 14.02 -11.15
N ASN A 6 11.37 14.89 -10.23
CA ASN A 6 11.69 14.71 -8.83
C ASN A 6 11.08 13.42 -8.27
N LEU A 7 9.81 13.13 -8.56
CA LEU A 7 9.17 11.88 -8.13
C LEU A 7 9.90 10.64 -8.65
N ARG A 8 10.25 10.60 -9.95
CA ARG A 8 11.00 9.48 -10.53
C ARG A 8 12.33 9.30 -9.82
N ARG A 9 13.08 10.38 -9.62
CA ARG A 9 14.39 10.35 -8.95
C ARG A 9 14.30 9.89 -7.50
N THR A 10 13.32 10.36 -6.72
CA THR A 10 13.27 10.12 -5.28
C THR A 10 12.49 8.87 -4.90
N GLU A 11 11.41 8.55 -5.63
CA GLU A 11 10.50 7.46 -5.29
C GLU A 11 10.63 6.26 -6.23
N PHE A 12 11.11 6.42 -7.47
CA PHE A 12 11.23 5.34 -8.46
C PHE A 12 12.62 5.28 -9.14
N PRO A 13 13.71 5.12 -8.37
CA PRO A 13 15.08 5.25 -8.91
C PRO A 13 15.42 4.29 -10.05
N HIS A 14 14.76 3.12 -10.11
CA HIS A 14 14.92 2.15 -11.21
C HIS A 14 14.54 2.72 -12.59
N SER A 15 13.75 3.80 -12.63
CA SER A 15 13.44 4.51 -13.87
C SER A 15 14.65 5.19 -14.52
N ALA A 16 15.78 5.33 -13.81
CA ALA A 16 17.05 5.80 -14.36
C ALA A 16 17.79 4.72 -15.17
N GLU A 17 17.47 3.45 -14.95
CA GLU A 17 18.15 2.31 -15.56
C GLU A 17 17.36 1.75 -16.75
N LEU A 18 16.03 1.77 -16.66
CA LEU A 18 15.16 1.27 -17.73
C LEU A 18 13.83 2.02 -17.84
N ALA A 19 13.30 2.04 -19.07
CA ALA A 19 11.95 2.49 -19.35
C ALA A 19 10.95 1.36 -19.02
N TYR A 20 10.35 1.40 -17.84
CA TYR A 20 9.37 0.39 -17.41
C TYR A 20 8.02 0.62 -18.11
N MET A 21 7.60 -0.32 -18.96
CA MET A 21 6.35 -0.20 -19.74
C MET A 21 5.26 -1.19 -19.31
N ASN A 22 5.44 -1.92 -18.20
CA ASN A 22 4.50 -2.95 -17.72
C ASN A 22 3.65 -2.50 -16.50
N HIS A 23 3.40 -1.19 -16.34
CA HIS A 23 2.65 -0.64 -15.20
C HIS A 23 1.24 -1.21 -15.05
N ALA A 24 0.61 -1.59 -16.17
CA ALA A 24 -0.72 -2.20 -16.19
C ALA A 24 -0.72 -3.66 -15.68
N GLY A 25 0.41 -4.37 -15.80
CA GLY A 25 0.58 -5.70 -15.20
C GLY A 25 0.91 -5.62 -13.72
N ILE A 26 1.96 -4.87 -13.37
CA ILE A 26 2.33 -4.57 -11.99
C ILE A 26 3.12 -3.26 -11.95
N SER A 27 2.89 -2.42 -10.94
CA SER A 27 3.63 -1.17 -10.79
C SER A 27 4.77 -1.31 -9.78
N PRO A 28 5.96 -0.71 -10.03
CA PRO A 28 7.00 -0.62 -9.02
C PRO A 28 6.49 0.10 -7.77
N LEU A 29 6.93 -0.33 -6.59
CA LEU A 29 6.59 0.37 -5.35
C LEU A 29 7.41 1.66 -5.21
N PRO A 30 6.79 2.78 -4.79
CA PRO A 30 7.55 3.97 -4.44
C PRO A 30 8.41 3.70 -3.20
N GLN A 31 9.57 4.35 -3.10
CA GLN A 31 10.51 4.12 -1.99
C GLN A 31 9.89 4.35 -0.61
N ARG A 32 8.94 5.29 -0.46
CA ARG A 32 8.23 5.48 0.82
C ARG A 32 7.43 4.26 1.25
N THR A 33 6.79 3.55 0.32
CA THR A 33 6.01 2.35 0.62
C THR A 33 6.93 1.20 0.97
N LYS A 34 8.05 1.05 0.25
CA LYS A 34 9.10 0.07 0.59
C LYS A 34 9.58 0.26 2.04
N ARG A 35 9.92 1.49 2.44
CA ARG A 35 10.37 1.80 3.80
C ARG A 35 9.32 1.46 4.86
N ALA A 36 8.05 1.78 4.61
CA ALA A 36 6.96 1.47 5.53
C ALA A 36 6.78 -0.06 5.71
N ILE A 37 6.85 -0.83 4.62
CA ILE A 37 6.78 -2.29 4.67
C ILE A 37 7.97 -2.86 5.46
N GLN A 38 9.19 -2.36 5.20
CA GLN A 38 10.38 -2.80 5.92
C GLN A 38 10.27 -2.53 7.43
N ALA A 39 9.82 -1.33 7.82
CA ALA A 39 9.60 -1.01 9.22
C ALA A 39 8.54 -1.92 9.89
N ALA A 40 7.51 -2.33 9.15
CA ALA A 40 6.53 -3.28 9.67
C ALA A 40 7.12 -4.69 9.88
N VAL A 41 7.97 -5.15 8.94
CA VAL A 41 8.69 -6.43 9.08
C VAL A 41 9.63 -6.37 10.28
N ASP A 42 10.39 -5.29 10.42
CA ASP A 42 11.29 -5.10 11.56
C ASP A 42 10.53 -5.11 12.89
N GLY A 43 9.42 -4.37 12.98
CA GLY A 43 8.57 -4.35 14.18
C GLY A 43 8.01 -5.71 14.55
N LEU A 44 7.51 -6.46 13.56
CA LEU A 44 7.03 -7.84 13.75
C LEU A 44 8.15 -8.80 14.19
N SER A 45 9.39 -8.56 13.75
CA SER A 45 10.53 -9.41 14.12
C SER A 45 10.99 -9.23 15.58
N VAL A 46 10.77 -8.03 16.16
CA VAL A 46 11.25 -7.69 17.51
C VAL A 46 10.22 -8.06 18.58
N ASN A 47 8.97 -7.61 18.43
CA ASN A 47 7.90 -7.90 19.38
C ASN A 47 6.55 -7.99 18.65
N PRO A 48 6.21 -9.15 18.07
CA PRO A 48 5.07 -9.28 17.18
C PRO A 48 3.72 -8.99 17.85
N ASN A 49 3.54 -9.37 19.12
CA ASN A 49 2.28 -9.14 19.83
C ASN A 49 2.03 -7.64 20.07
N ASP A 50 3.05 -6.93 20.55
CA ASP A 50 2.94 -5.48 20.81
C ASP A 50 2.76 -4.70 19.50
N PHE A 51 3.56 -5.02 18.47
CA PHE A 51 3.44 -4.41 17.16
C PHE A 51 2.05 -4.64 16.57
N PHE A 52 1.54 -5.87 16.61
CA PHE A 52 0.23 -6.20 16.05
C PHE A 52 -0.89 -5.40 16.72
N GLY A 53 -0.94 -5.42 18.06
CA GLY A 53 -2.01 -4.77 18.81
C GLY A 53 -1.96 -3.25 18.78
N ARG A 54 -0.77 -2.66 18.88
CA ARG A 54 -0.62 -1.19 19.03
C ARG A 54 -0.38 -0.45 17.74
N ILE A 55 0.16 -1.11 16.71
CA ILE A 55 0.55 -0.47 15.45
C ILE A 55 -0.29 -1.03 14.29
N ALA A 56 -0.27 -2.35 14.07
CA ALA A 56 -0.90 -2.92 12.87
C ALA A 56 -2.43 -2.77 12.88
N MET A 57 -3.10 -3.12 13.98
CA MET A 57 -4.56 -3.02 14.08
C MET A 57 -5.07 -1.57 13.90
N PRO A 58 -4.53 -0.54 14.60
CA PRO A 58 -4.91 0.85 14.33
C PRO A 58 -4.59 1.32 12.91
N ALA A 59 -3.48 0.87 12.33
CA ALA A 59 -3.12 1.19 10.95
C ALA A 59 -4.11 0.60 9.94
N MET A 60 -4.65 -0.60 10.20
CA MET A 60 -5.68 -1.22 9.36
C MET A 60 -6.97 -0.39 9.36
N GLU A 61 -7.45 0.06 10.52
CA GLU A 61 -8.65 0.92 10.60
C GLU A 61 -8.40 2.27 9.92
N THR A 62 -7.26 2.91 10.17
CA THR A 62 -6.87 4.15 9.49
C THR A 62 -6.81 3.98 7.98
N THR A 63 -6.35 2.81 7.51
CA THR A 63 -6.28 2.50 6.08
C THR A 63 -7.67 2.36 5.47
N LYS A 64 -8.62 1.74 6.16
CA LYS A 64 -10.03 1.66 5.71
C LYS A 64 -10.64 3.05 5.57
N ASP A 65 -10.41 3.94 6.53
CA ASP A 65 -10.87 5.34 6.47
C ASP A 65 -10.27 6.12 5.28
N LEU A 66 -9.00 5.90 4.98
CA LEU A 66 -8.33 6.53 3.84
C LEU A 66 -8.87 6.00 2.51
N ILE A 67 -9.07 4.70 2.39
CA ILE A 67 -9.61 4.07 1.18
C ILE A 67 -11.05 4.51 0.95
N ALA A 68 -11.90 4.46 1.99
CA ALA A 68 -13.30 4.88 1.90
C ALA A 68 -13.42 6.31 1.36
N ARG A 69 -12.62 7.24 1.88
CA ARG A 69 -12.56 8.62 1.35
C ARG A 69 -12.00 8.69 -0.07
N HIS A 70 -11.01 7.87 -0.41
CA HIS A 70 -10.41 7.85 -1.75
C HIS A 70 -11.41 7.44 -2.84
N ILE A 71 -12.29 6.48 -2.54
CA ILE A 71 -13.30 5.96 -3.48
C ILE A 71 -14.71 6.53 -3.24
N ASN A 72 -14.87 7.43 -2.28
CA ASN A 72 -16.15 7.99 -1.85
C ASN A 72 -17.18 6.91 -1.43
N ALA A 73 -16.73 5.92 -0.65
CA ALA A 73 -17.62 4.98 0.04
C ALA A 73 -18.40 5.70 1.16
N ALA A 74 -19.59 5.21 1.50
CA ALA A 74 -20.44 5.83 2.51
C ALA A 74 -19.89 5.61 3.92
N ASP A 75 -19.27 4.45 4.16
CA ASP A 75 -18.73 4.08 5.47
C ASP A 75 -17.44 3.22 5.37
N PRO A 76 -16.44 3.39 6.26
CA PRO A 76 -15.23 2.57 6.28
C PRO A 76 -15.47 1.07 6.47
N SER A 77 -16.60 0.67 7.07
CA SER A 77 -17.00 -0.73 7.21
C SER A 77 -17.33 -1.40 5.86
N GLU A 78 -17.55 -0.63 4.79
CA GLU A 78 -17.73 -1.14 3.44
C GLU A 78 -16.39 -1.60 2.81
N ILE A 79 -15.25 -1.34 3.45
CA ILE A 79 -13.92 -1.71 2.95
C ILE A 79 -13.48 -3.07 3.49
N VAL A 80 -13.30 -4.03 2.59
CA VAL A 80 -12.76 -5.38 2.88
C VAL A 80 -11.42 -5.57 2.18
N PHE A 81 -10.40 -5.98 2.93
CA PHE A 81 -9.08 -6.29 2.37
C PHE A 81 -9.09 -7.65 1.65
N SER A 82 -8.50 -7.68 0.45
CA SER A 82 -8.30 -8.90 -0.35
C SER A 82 -6.89 -8.88 -0.95
N THR A 83 -6.39 -10.05 -1.34
CA THR A 83 -5.02 -10.20 -1.87
C THR A 83 -4.89 -9.76 -3.32
N SER A 84 -5.99 -9.75 -4.07
CA SER A 84 -6.04 -9.35 -5.48
C SER A 84 -7.48 -9.06 -5.92
N THR A 85 -7.63 -8.35 -7.03
CA THR A 85 -8.94 -8.13 -7.67
C THR A 85 -9.64 -9.44 -7.98
N SER A 86 -8.94 -10.44 -8.51
CA SER A 86 -9.50 -11.76 -8.82
C SER A 86 -10.00 -12.49 -7.57
N ALA A 87 -9.25 -12.43 -6.46
CA ALA A 87 -9.67 -13.02 -5.19
C ALA A 87 -10.93 -12.34 -4.63
N ALA A 88 -11.03 -11.00 -4.74
CA ALA A 88 -12.22 -10.26 -4.34
C ALA A 88 -13.45 -10.63 -5.18
N LEU A 89 -13.31 -10.71 -6.51
CA LEU A 89 -14.40 -11.12 -7.40
C LEU A 89 -14.90 -12.53 -7.12
N ASN A 90 -13.98 -13.47 -6.90
CA ASN A 90 -14.33 -14.85 -6.55
C ASN A 90 -15.01 -14.98 -5.19
N ALA A 91 -14.75 -14.08 -4.24
CA ALA A 91 -15.39 -14.10 -2.93
C ALA A 91 -16.87 -13.67 -2.95
N ILE A 92 -17.31 -13.01 -4.04
CA ILE A 92 -18.67 -12.49 -4.21
C ILE A 92 -19.50 -13.36 -5.16
N ALA A 93 -18.84 -14.12 -6.04
CA ALA A 93 -19.46 -14.93 -7.10
C ALA A 93 -20.18 -16.19 -6.60
#